data_AF-A0A2N6A9G8-F1
#
_entry.id   AF-A0A2N6A9G8-F1
#
_cell.length_a   1.000
_cell.length_b   1.000
_cell.length_c   1.000
_cell.angle_alpha   90.00
_cell.angle_beta   90.00
_cell.angle_gamma   90.00
#
_symmetry.space_group_name_H-M   'P 1'
#
loop_
_entity.id
_entity.type
_entity.pdbx_description
1 polymer ?
#
loop_
_entity_poly.entity_id
_entity_poly.type
_entity_poly.pdbx_seq_one_letter_code
_entity_poly.pdbx_strand_id
1 'polypeptide(L)'
;MDTHDNEKKERSLTTALRAFTDEARRTPRDVVLVFLVTALVGILSHRIGSKRFFYDQWYAELGRDPLYELYQYMYWFASEFVIYFLLLLPVILLLHRRPLRTFGLGAGDWRFGLKVSLLFYAIMVPILWIVSASPAFQDVYPHAEIVRNDWTLFLIYEGMFILYFIGWEFIWRGYVIFGLLKHTGAAVAVLVQMIPFVILHYGKPLPETLGAIAAGIALGALSVRTRSFWYAVLIHWSVMLTIDGLATLRYRAGVDGIGPDALIAIFRALFP
;
A
#
# COMPACT_ATOMS: atom_id res chain seq x y z
N MET A 1 46.21 3.63 -38.07
CA MET A 1 45.49 2.42 -37.62
C MET A 1 45.15 2.60 -36.14
N ASP A 2 44.69 3.78 -35.73
CA ASP A 2 43.38 4.44 -35.95
C ASP A 2 42.47 4.20 -34.74
N THR A 3 42.83 4.93 -33.68
CA THR A 3 42.07 5.12 -32.43
C THR A 3 40.61 5.52 -32.67
N HIS A 4 40.31 6.18 -33.80
CA HIS A 4 38.95 6.52 -34.23
C HIS A 4 38.07 5.31 -34.60
N ASP A 5 38.66 4.24 -35.13
CA ASP A 5 37.90 3.03 -35.50
C ASP A 5 37.58 2.17 -34.27
N ASN A 6 38.39 2.31 -33.21
CA ASN A 6 38.15 1.68 -31.90
C ASN A 6 37.04 2.40 -31.11
N GLU A 7 36.97 3.74 -31.14
CA GLU A 7 35.88 4.51 -30.52
C GLU A 7 34.51 4.24 -31.15
N LYS A 8 34.45 4.10 -32.49
CA LYS A 8 33.20 3.76 -33.20
C LYS A 8 32.70 2.35 -32.85
N LYS A 9 33.62 1.42 -32.60
CA LYS A 9 33.33 0.02 -32.21
C LYS A 9 32.84 -0.08 -30.76
N GLU A 10 33.34 0.75 -29.85
CA GLU A 10 32.84 0.87 -28.47
C GLU A 10 31.44 1.51 -28.41
N ARG A 11 31.14 2.46 -29.31
CA ARG A 11 29.81 3.11 -29.40
C ARG A 11 28.77 2.37 -30.24
N SER A 12 29.08 1.15 -30.69
CA SER A 12 28.11 0.37 -31.46
C SER A 12 26.95 -0.09 -30.57
N LEU A 13 25.71 0.01 -31.08
CA LEU A 13 24.52 -0.49 -30.41
C LEU A 13 24.69 -1.95 -29.95
N THR A 14 25.35 -2.77 -30.77
CA THR A 14 25.66 -4.17 -30.48
C THR A 14 26.58 -4.34 -29.27
N THR A 15 27.55 -3.44 -29.10
CA THR A 15 28.49 -3.45 -27.97
C THR A 15 27.76 -3.05 -26.68
N ALA A 16 26.95 -2.00 -26.73
CA ALA A 16 26.13 -1.56 -25.60
C ALA A 16 25.10 -2.62 -25.17
N LEU A 17 24.42 -3.26 -26.14
CA LEU A 17 23.48 -4.35 -25.87
C LEU A 17 24.18 -5.54 -25.22
N ARG A 18 25.35 -5.94 -25.74
CA ARG A 18 26.13 -7.05 -25.16
C ARG A 18 26.54 -6.74 -23.72
N ALA A 19 27.10 -5.55 -23.48
CA ALA A 19 27.52 -5.12 -22.15
C ALA A 19 26.35 -5.16 -21.15
N PHE A 20 25.19 -4.61 -21.53
CA PHE A 20 23.98 -4.66 -20.72
C PHE A 20 23.50 -6.10 -20.48
N THR A 21 23.49 -6.95 -21.50
CA THR A 21 23.08 -8.36 -21.33
C THR A 21 24.02 -9.13 -20.42
N ASP A 22 25.31 -8.84 -20.46
CA ASP A 22 26.30 -9.48 -19.58
C ASP A 22 26.14 -9.02 -18.13
N GLU A 23 25.85 -7.73 -17.90
CA GLU A 23 25.50 -7.20 -16.58
C GLU A 23 24.20 -7.80 -16.04
N ALA A 24 23.15 -7.86 -16.88
CA ALA A 24 21.88 -8.47 -16.53
C ALA A 24 22.04 -9.94 -16.15
N ARG A 25 22.92 -10.69 -16.84
CA ARG A 25 23.24 -12.09 -16.52
C ARG A 25 24.00 -12.25 -15.19
N ARG A 26 24.77 -11.25 -14.78
CA ARG A 26 25.51 -11.24 -13.48
C ARG A 26 24.64 -10.76 -12.32
N THR A 27 23.52 -10.10 -12.61
CA THR A 27 22.61 -9.59 -11.57
C THR A 27 22.02 -10.76 -10.78
N PRO A 28 21.96 -10.68 -9.44
CA PRO A 28 21.38 -11.75 -8.64
C PRO A 28 19.95 -12.05 -9.08
N ARG A 29 19.64 -13.33 -9.32
CA ARG A 29 18.32 -13.78 -9.76
C ARG A 29 17.18 -13.25 -8.89
N ASP A 30 17.38 -13.17 -7.58
CA ASP A 30 16.38 -12.65 -6.64
C ASP A 30 16.03 -11.18 -6.91
N VAL A 31 17.01 -10.35 -7.27
CA VAL A 31 16.78 -8.94 -7.62
C VAL A 31 15.97 -8.84 -8.91
N VAL A 32 16.33 -9.62 -9.92
CA VAL A 32 15.60 -9.66 -11.21
C VAL A 32 14.15 -10.10 -10.99
N LEU A 33 13.94 -11.16 -10.20
CA LEU A 33 12.60 -11.64 -9.87
C LEU A 33 11.78 -10.58 -9.15
N VAL A 34 12.34 -9.89 -8.14
CA VAL A 34 11.63 -8.82 -7.42
C VAL A 34 11.10 -7.78 -8.40
N PHE A 35 11.93 -7.25 -9.30
CA PHE A 35 11.49 -6.22 -10.23
C PHE A 35 10.47 -6.75 -11.26
N LEU A 36 10.74 -7.89 -11.89
CA LEU A 36 9.84 -8.44 -12.92
C LEU A 36 8.49 -8.88 -12.36
N VAL A 37 8.49 -9.54 -11.20
CA VAL A 37 7.26 -9.97 -10.54
C VAL A 37 6.48 -8.76 -10.07
N THR A 38 7.12 -7.78 -9.41
CA THR A 38 6.43 -6.55 -8.95
C THR A 38 5.75 -5.83 -10.10
N ALA A 39 6.42 -5.70 -11.26
CA ALA A 39 5.82 -5.12 -12.46
C ALA A 39 4.63 -5.95 -12.96
N LEU A 40 4.77 -7.27 -13.03
CA LEU A 40 3.71 -8.16 -13.52
C LEU A 40 2.47 -8.15 -12.60
N VAL A 41 2.66 -8.24 -11.27
CA VAL A 41 1.54 -8.19 -10.33
C VAL A 41 0.89 -6.81 -10.30
N GLY A 42 1.66 -5.73 -10.50
CA GLY A 42 1.11 -4.38 -10.67
C GLY A 42 0.22 -4.26 -11.90
N ILE A 43 0.62 -4.86 -13.02
CA ILE A 43 -0.22 -4.94 -14.23
C ILE A 43 -1.48 -5.76 -13.95
N LEU A 44 -1.37 -6.91 -13.29
CA LEU A 44 -2.53 -7.74 -12.92
C LEU A 44 -3.51 -6.98 -12.01
N SER A 45 -3.03 -6.34 -10.95
CA SER A 45 -3.85 -5.50 -10.06
C SER A 45 -4.58 -4.42 -10.86
N HIS A 46 -3.88 -3.69 -11.73
CA HIS A 46 -4.51 -2.65 -12.54
C HIS A 46 -5.56 -3.18 -13.54
N ARG A 47 -5.25 -4.31 -14.20
CA ARG A 47 -6.06 -4.85 -15.30
C ARG A 47 -7.26 -5.66 -14.87
N ILE A 48 -7.12 -6.43 -13.79
CA ILE A 48 -8.18 -7.32 -13.31
C ILE A 48 -8.58 -7.02 -11.86
N GLY A 49 -7.67 -6.55 -11.01
CA GLY A 49 -8.00 -6.28 -9.60
C GLY A 49 -8.74 -4.95 -9.36
N SER A 50 -8.82 -4.08 -10.36
CA SER A 50 -9.31 -2.71 -10.16
C SER A 50 -10.84 -2.60 -10.10
N LYS A 51 -11.31 -1.55 -9.40
CA LYS A 51 -12.73 -1.14 -9.42
C LYS A 51 -13.28 -0.91 -10.83
N ARG A 52 -12.41 -0.47 -11.76
CA ARG A 52 -12.79 -0.27 -13.17
C ARG A 52 -13.10 -1.58 -13.85
N PHE A 53 -12.26 -2.60 -13.66
CA PHE A 53 -12.53 -3.94 -14.18
C PHE A 53 -13.86 -4.47 -13.64
N PHE A 54 -14.13 -4.32 -12.34
CA PHE A 54 -15.42 -4.74 -11.76
C PHE A 54 -16.61 -4.05 -12.44
N TYR A 55 -16.52 -2.74 -12.65
CA TYR A 55 -17.55 -1.98 -13.36
C TYR A 55 -17.78 -2.52 -14.78
N ASP A 56 -16.71 -2.72 -15.55
CA ASP A 56 -16.81 -3.17 -16.94
C ASP A 56 -17.40 -4.60 -17.05
N GLN A 57 -17.29 -5.42 -16.00
CA GLN A 57 -17.77 -6.81 -16.02
C GLN A 57 -19.17 -7.02 -15.42
N TRP A 58 -19.55 -6.25 -14.39
CA TRP A 58 -20.75 -6.56 -13.59
C TRP A 58 -21.73 -5.39 -13.42
N TYR A 59 -21.46 -4.22 -14.02
CA TYR A 59 -22.38 -3.08 -13.88
C TYR A 59 -23.75 -3.35 -14.52
N ALA A 60 -23.82 -4.13 -15.60
CA ALA A 60 -25.09 -4.42 -16.27
C ALA A 60 -26.04 -5.24 -15.40
N GLU A 61 -25.49 -6.16 -14.62
CA GLU A 61 -26.23 -7.08 -13.75
C GLU A 61 -26.46 -6.49 -12.35
N LEU A 62 -25.42 -5.89 -11.76
CA LEU A 62 -25.42 -5.46 -10.36
C LEU A 62 -25.60 -3.95 -10.19
N GLY A 63 -25.46 -3.13 -11.24
CA GLY A 63 -25.39 -1.67 -11.12
C GLY A 63 -26.65 -0.98 -10.60
N ARG A 64 -27.76 -1.69 -10.48
CA ARG A 64 -29.02 -1.20 -9.86
C ARG A 64 -29.18 -1.64 -8.41
N ASP A 65 -28.34 -2.55 -7.91
CA ASP A 65 -28.38 -2.97 -6.51
C ASP A 65 -27.90 -1.81 -5.62
N PRO A 66 -28.64 -1.46 -4.56
CA PRO A 66 -28.20 -0.43 -3.62
C PRO A 66 -26.81 -0.69 -3.03
N LEU A 67 -26.39 -1.95 -2.89
CA LEU A 67 -25.09 -2.35 -2.33
C LEU A 67 -23.97 -2.42 -3.39
N TYR A 68 -24.24 -2.04 -4.65
CA TYR A 68 -23.28 -2.14 -5.75
C TYR A 68 -21.92 -1.49 -5.43
N GLU A 69 -21.92 -0.31 -4.82
CA GLU A 69 -20.69 0.38 -4.43
C GLU A 69 -19.86 -0.48 -3.46
N LEU A 70 -20.49 -1.07 -2.45
CA LEU A 70 -19.82 -1.95 -1.50
C LEU A 70 -19.23 -3.18 -2.20
N TYR A 71 -19.96 -3.80 -3.14
CA TYR A 71 -19.45 -4.94 -3.92
C TYR A 71 -18.19 -4.58 -4.71
N GLN A 72 -18.16 -3.38 -5.30
CA GLN A 72 -17.01 -2.89 -6.05
C GLN A 72 -15.76 -2.76 -5.15
N TYR A 73 -15.91 -2.26 -3.92
CA TYR A 73 -14.82 -2.18 -2.95
C TYR A 73 -14.40 -3.56 -2.42
N MET A 74 -15.35 -4.43 -2.10
CA MET A 74 -15.06 -5.81 -1.66
C MET A 74 -14.27 -6.57 -2.72
N TYR A 75 -14.66 -6.45 -3.99
CA TYR A 75 -13.93 -7.03 -5.10
C TYR A 75 -12.49 -6.52 -5.17
N TRP A 76 -12.30 -5.20 -5.09
CA TRP A 76 -10.99 -4.60 -5.15
C TRP A 76 -10.11 -5.06 -3.98
N PHE A 77 -10.60 -4.98 -2.74
CA PHE A 77 -9.84 -5.40 -1.55
C PHE A 77 -9.46 -6.87 -1.59
N ALA A 78 -10.39 -7.75 -1.96
CA ALA A 78 -10.12 -9.17 -2.12
C ALA A 78 -9.10 -9.43 -3.25
N SER A 79 -9.20 -8.70 -4.36
CA SER A 79 -8.29 -8.84 -5.48
C SER A 79 -6.86 -8.43 -5.12
N GLU A 80 -6.68 -7.31 -4.40
CA GLU A 80 -5.35 -6.89 -3.96
C GLU A 80 -4.76 -7.86 -2.94
N PHE A 81 -5.57 -8.43 -2.05
CA PHE A 81 -5.13 -9.51 -1.18
C PHE A 81 -4.69 -10.75 -1.97
N VAL A 82 -5.47 -11.18 -2.96
CA VAL A 82 -5.14 -12.34 -3.78
C VAL A 82 -3.86 -12.10 -4.60
N ILE A 83 -3.76 -10.95 -5.27
CA ILE A 83 -2.67 -10.64 -6.21
C ILE A 83 -1.38 -10.25 -5.46
N TYR A 84 -1.47 -9.39 -4.44
CA TYR A 84 -0.29 -8.90 -3.73
C TYR A 84 0.08 -9.72 -2.50
N PHE A 85 -0.78 -10.58 -1.96
CA PHE A 85 -0.41 -11.50 -0.88
C PHE A 85 -0.38 -12.95 -1.36
N LEU A 86 -1.52 -13.54 -1.69
CA LEU A 86 -1.61 -14.99 -1.95
C LEU A 86 -0.78 -15.46 -3.15
N LEU A 87 -0.77 -14.70 -4.26
CA LEU A 87 -0.01 -15.01 -5.46
C LEU A 87 1.51 -14.89 -5.25
N LEU A 88 1.95 -14.01 -4.35
CA LEU A 88 3.38 -13.86 -4.05
C LEU A 88 3.93 -14.98 -3.16
N LEU A 89 3.09 -15.68 -2.39
CA LEU A 89 3.53 -16.84 -1.59
C LEU A 89 4.16 -17.96 -2.43
N PRO A 90 3.50 -18.49 -3.50
CA PRO A 90 4.12 -19.48 -4.37
C PRO A 90 5.28 -18.89 -5.18
N VAL A 91 5.28 -17.60 -5.53
CA VAL A 91 6.45 -16.97 -6.15
C VAL A 91 7.69 -17.07 -5.25
N ILE A 92 7.54 -16.78 -3.96
CA ILE A 92 8.63 -16.90 -2.98
C ILE A 92 9.08 -18.36 -2.83
N LEU A 93 8.14 -19.28 -2.69
CA LEU A 93 8.44 -20.69 -2.44
C LEU A 93 9.04 -21.39 -3.67
N LEU A 94 8.54 -21.09 -4.87
CA LEU A 94 8.86 -21.83 -6.10
C LEU A 94 9.94 -21.12 -6.94
N LEU A 95 9.87 -19.80 -7.09
CA LEU A 95 10.80 -19.03 -7.92
C LEU A 95 12.03 -18.60 -7.14
N HIS A 96 11.85 -17.97 -5.96
CA HIS A 96 12.98 -17.60 -5.09
C HIS A 96 13.56 -18.81 -4.35
N ARG A 97 12.75 -19.86 -4.12
CA ARG A 97 13.14 -21.06 -3.35
C ARG A 97 13.64 -20.70 -1.95
N ARG A 98 12.92 -19.78 -1.30
CA ARG A 98 13.24 -19.29 0.05
C ARG A 98 12.05 -19.50 0.98
N PRO A 99 12.29 -19.68 2.29
CA PRO A 99 11.20 -19.79 3.24
C PRO A 99 10.51 -18.43 3.42
N LEU A 100 9.18 -18.42 3.51
CA LEU A 100 8.35 -17.21 3.63
C LEU A 100 8.83 -16.22 4.71
N ARG A 101 9.37 -16.73 5.83
CA ARG A 101 9.96 -15.92 6.91
C ARG A 101 11.08 -14.97 6.46
N THR A 102 11.78 -15.26 5.36
CA THR A 102 12.81 -14.35 4.84
C THR A 102 12.22 -13.12 4.17
N PHE A 103 10.92 -13.15 3.86
CA PHE A 103 10.13 -12.04 3.31
C PHE A 103 9.21 -11.42 4.37
N GLY A 104 9.58 -11.53 5.65
CA GLY A 104 8.86 -10.89 6.74
C GLY A 104 7.57 -11.57 7.19
N LEU A 105 7.22 -12.77 6.67
CA LEU A 105 6.12 -13.59 7.20
C LEU A 105 6.51 -14.24 8.53
N GLY A 106 6.49 -13.44 9.59
CA GLY A 106 6.71 -13.86 10.96
C GLY A 106 6.50 -12.70 11.92
N ALA A 107 6.39 -12.98 13.22
CA ALA A 107 6.23 -11.93 14.22
C ALA A 107 7.51 -11.09 14.42
N GLY A 108 8.69 -11.67 14.19
CA GLY A 108 9.95 -10.94 14.37
C GLY A 108 10.12 -10.40 15.80
N ASP A 109 10.72 -9.21 15.93
CA ASP A 109 10.82 -8.50 17.21
C ASP A 109 9.49 -7.82 17.58
N TRP A 110 8.53 -8.63 18.03
CA TRP A 110 7.16 -8.19 18.17
C TRP A 110 6.93 -7.14 19.25
N ARG A 111 7.73 -7.18 20.33
CA ARG A 111 7.64 -6.18 21.41
C ARG A 111 8.04 -4.81 20.90
N PHE A 112 9.14 -4.75 20.14
CA PHE A 112 9.56 -3.51 19.48
C PHE A 112 8.54 -3.06 18.43
N GLY A 113 8.06 -3.99 17.60
CA GLY A 113 7.07 -3.73 16.55
C GLY A 113 5.79 -3.10 17.10
N LEU A 114 5.18 -3.70 18.12
CA LEU A 114 3.97 -3.16 18.75
C LEU A 114 4.22 -1.82 19.45
N LYS A 115 5.35 -1.66 20.15
CA LYS A 115 5.68 -0.39 20.83
C LYS A 115 5.80 0.76 19.81
N VAL A 116 6.52 0.54 18.71
CA VAL A 116 6.68 1.57 17.67
C VAL A 116 5.37 1.79 16.92
N SER A 117 4.58 0.73 16.67
CA SER A 117 3.26 0.88 16.05
C SER A 117 2.33 1.75 16.88
N LEU A 118 2.29 1.53 18.20
CA LEU A 118 1.50 2.35 19.12
C LEU A 118 1.98 3.81 19.14
N LEU A 119 3.30 4.04 19.19
CA LEU A 119 3.86 5.39 19.17
C LEU A 119 3.55 6.12 17.85
N PHE A 120 3.73 5.44 16.72
CA PHE A 120 3.43 6.00 15.41
C PHE A 120 1.94 6.35 15.30
N TYR A 121 1.06 5.43 15.70
CA TYR A 121 -0.37 5.65 15.68
C TYR A 121 -0.79 6.81 16.61
N ALA A 122 -0.22 6.90 17.81
CA ALA A 122 -0.48 8.01 18.73
C ALA A 122 -0.07 9.37 18.16
N ILE A 123 0.98 9.44 17.35
CA ILE A 123 1.39 10.65 16.60
C ILE A 123 0.39 10.94 15.46
N MET A 124 -0.10 9.91 14.78
CA MET A 124 -1.04 10.07 13.68
C MET A 124 -2.41 10.54 14.13
N VAL A 125 -2.93 10.07 15.27
CA VAL A 125 -4.27 10.44 15.77
C VAL A 125 -4.54 11.96 15.76
N PRO A 126 -3.69 12.84 16.35
CA PRO A 126 -3.92 14.29 16.29
C PRO A 126 -3.81 14.85 14.86
N ILE A 127 -2.95 14.28 14.01
CA ILE A 127 -2.86 14.69 12.59
C ILE A 127 -4.17 14.34 11.88
N LEU A 128 -4.69 13.12 12.07
CA LEU A 128 -5.94 12.63 11.49
C LEU A 128 -7.14 13.45 11.96
N TRP A 129 -7.18 13.82 13.25
CA TRP A 129 -8.18 14.74 13.79
C TRP A 129 -8.20 16.08 13.03
N ILE A 130 -7.04 16.66 12.77
CA ILE A 130 -6.90 17.93 12.07
C ILE A 130 -7.27 17.80 10.59
N VAL A 131 -6.70 16.82 9.87
CA VAL A 131 -6.91 16.72 8.42
C VAL A 131 -8.32 16.25 8.06
N SER A 132 -8.96 15.42 8.91
CA SER A 132 -10.36 15.00 8.72
C SER A 132 -11.35 16.16 8.70
N ALA A 133 -10.99 17.30 9.29
CA ALA A 133 -11.80 18.50 9.30
C ALA A 133 -11.80 19.22 7.93
N SER A 134 -10.87 18.91 7.04
CA SER A 134 -10.75 19.59 5.75
C SER A 134 -11.67 19.00 4.68
N PRO A 135 -12.26 19.83 3.79
CA PRO A 135 -13.10 19.34 2.69
C PRO A 135 -12.39 18.31 1.81
N ALA A 136 -11.10 18.54 1.52
CA ALA A 136 -10.29 17.63 0.70
C ALA A 136 -10.22 16.19 1.23
N PHE A 137 -10.31 15.98 2.56
CA PHE A 137 -10.35 14.64 3.14
C PHE A 137 -11.78 14.11 3.24
N GLN A 138 -12.78 14.95 3.53
CA GLN A 138 -14.18 14.54 3.59
C GLN A 138 -14.76 14.14 2.23
N ASP A 139 -14.28 14.74 1.15
CA ASP A 139 -14.64 14.39 -0.23
C ASP A 139 -14.11 13.00 -0.62
N VAL A 140 -13.07 12.52 0.06
CA VAL A 140 -12.37 11.26 -0.27
C VAL A 140 -12.75 10.13 0.69
N TYR A 141 -13.04 10.44 1.96
CA TYR A 141 -13.18 9.46 3.04
C TYR A 141 -14.58 9.47 3.70
N PRO A 142 -15.10 8.29 4.10
CA PRO A 142 -14.67 6.98 3.63
C PRO A 142 -14.83 6.88 2.11
N HIS A 143 -14.00 6.04 1.47
CA HIS A 143 -14.01 5.90 0.02
C HIS A 143 -15.35 5.39 -0.52
N ALA A 144 -16.04 4.54 0.23
CA ALA A 144 -17.38 4.09 -0.08
C ALA A 144 -18.39 5.05 0.57
N GLU A 145 -19.15 5.82 -0.21
CA GLU A 145 -20.11 6.77 0.35
C GLU A 145 -21.28 6.06 1.05
N ILE A 146 -21.69 4.90 0.53
CA ILE A 146 -22.77 4.07 1.08
C ILE A 146 -22.59 3.73 2.57
N VAL A 147 -21.35 3.69 3.07
CA VAL A 147 -21.10 3.29 4.47
C VAL A 147 -21.26 4.44 5.47
N ARG A 148 -21.31 5.69 5.01
CA ARG A 148 -21.30 6.89 5.89
C ARG A 148 -22.47 6.96 6.88
N ASN A 149 -23.61 6.36 6.52
CA ASN A 149 -24.82 6.38 7.35
C ASN A 149 -25.18 5.03 7.98
N ASP A 150 -24.41 3.98 7.72
CA ASP A 150 -24.71 2.63 8.19
C ASP A 150 -23.47 1.99 8.83
N TRP A 151 -23.49 1.87 10.16
CA TRP A 151 -22.38 1.28 10.91
C TRP A 151 -22.16 -0.20 10.60
N THR A 152 -23.19 -0.94 10.21
CA THR A 152 -23.04 -2.35 9.80
C THR A 152 -22.25 -2.41 8.50
N LEU A 153 -22.61 -1.60 7.50
CA LEU A 153 -21.88 -1.54 6.23
C LEU A 153 -20.46 -1.00 6.42
N PHE A 154 -20.28 -0.01 7.29
CA PHE A 154 -18.96 0.51 7.67
C PHE A 154 -18.05 -0.58 8.24
N LEU A 155 -18.54 -1.37 9.21
CA LEU A 155 -17.75 -2.45 9.82
C LEU A 155 -17.45 -3.58 8.82
N ILE A 156 -18.37 -3.91 7.92
CA ILE A 156 -18.14 -4.87 6.85
C ILE A 156 -17.06 -4.37 5.88
N TYR A 157 -17.16 -3.10 5.46
CA TYR A 157 -16.19 -2.45 4.59
C TYR A 157 -14.79 -2.44 5.21
N GLU A 158 -14.65 -1.95 6.44
CA GLU A 158 -13.38 -1.88 7.16
C GLU A 158 -12.79 -3.24 7.47
N GLY A 159 -13.65 -4.20 7.82
CA GLY A 159 -13.27 -5.60 8.04
C GLY A 159 -12.74 -6.28 6.78
N MET A 160 -13.20 -5.87 5.60
CA MET A 160 -12.63 -6.30 4.32
C MET A 160 -11.41 -5.47 3.93
N PHE A 161 -11.36 -4.19 4.31
CA PHE A 161 -10.28 -3.28 3.95
C PHE A 161 -8.93 -3.71 4.55
N ILE A 162 -8.92 -4.41 5.68
CA ILE A 162 -7.69 -5.02 6.20
C ILE A 162 -7.04 -5.99 5.19
N LEU A 163 -7.82 -6.72 4.38
CA LEU A 163 -7.28 -7.62 3.36
C LEU A 163 -6.47 -6.86 2.31
N TYR A 164 -6.98 -5.69 1.89
CA TYR A 164 -6.24 -4.78 1.03
C TYR A 164 -4.89 -4.41 1.66
N PHE A 165 -4.87 -3.99 2.94
CA PHE A 165 -3.62 -3.61 3.60
C PHE A 165 -2.65 -4.78 3.78
N ILE A 166 -3.14 -6.00 3.98
CA ILE A 166 -2.28 -7.19 3.99
C ILE A 166 -1.60 -7.36 2.63
N GLY A 167 -2.35 -7.31 1.53
CA GLY A 167 -1.80 -7.35 0.18
C GLY A 167 -0.82 -6.21 -0.08
N TRP A 168 -1.28 -4.99 0.09
CA TRP A 168 -0.54 -3.75 -0.13
C TRP A 168 0.78 -3.70 0.63
N GLU A 169 0.76 -3.96 1.94
CA GLU A 169 1.99 -3.95 2.73
C GLU A 169 2.88 -5.15 2.41
N PHE A 170 2.30 -6.30 2.02
CA PHE A 170 3.10 -7.44 1.67
C PHE A 170 3.91 -7.24 0.39
N ILE A 171 3.33 -6.71 -0.71
CA ILE A 171 4.13 -6.46 -1.93
C ILE A 171 5.29 -5.49 -1.65
N TRP A 172 5.06 -4.44 -0.87
CA TRP A 172 6.07 -3.42 -0.64
C TRP A 172 7.08 -3.79 0.45
N ARG A 173 6.61 -4.09 1.66
CA ARG A 173 7.46 -4.32 2.85
C ARG A 173 7.87 -5.78 2.95
N GLY A 174 6.99 -6.70 2.55
CA GLY A 174 7.26 -8.13 2.50
C GLY A 174 8.15 -8.51 1.31
N TYR A 175 7.69 -8.27 0.09
CA TYR A 175 8.31 -8.77 -1.14
C TYR A 175 9.46 -7.90 -1.63
N VAL A 176 9.22 -6.62 -1.95
CA VAL A 176 10.24 -5.72 -2.50
C VAL A 176 11.37 -5.47 -1.49
N ILE A 177 11.06 -4.99 -0.28
CA ILE A 177 12.09 -4.65 0.70
C ILE A 177 12.94 -5.87 1.05
N PHE A 178 12.35 -6.98 1.52
CA PHE A 178 13.15 -8.13 1.95
C PHE A 178 13.80 -8.88 0.79
N GLY A 179 13.20 -8.85 -0.41
CA GLY A 179 13.80 -9.42 -1.61
C GLY A 179 15.07 -8.69 -2.04
N LEU A 180 15.12 -7.36 -1.86
CA LEU A 180 16.29 -6.53 -2.16
C LEU A 180 17.27 -6.42 -0.98
N LEU A 181 16.80 -6.58 0.26
CA LEU A 181 17.53 -6.24 1.50
C LEU A 181 18.95 -6.83 1.55
N LYS A 182 19.11 -8.11 1.18
CA LYS A 182 20.41 -8.79 1.24
C LYS A 182 21.38 -8.39 0.11
N HIS A 183 20.88 -7.72 -0.93
CA HIS A 183 21.63 -7.34 -2.12
C HIS A 183 22.01 -5.85 -2.11
N THR A 184 21.13 -5.01 -1.57
CA THR A 184 21.29 -3.54 -1.63
C THR A 184 21.44 -2.90 -0.26
N GLY A 185 21.21 -3.65 0.82
CA GLY A 185 21.11 -3.10 2.18
C GLY A 185 19.78 -2.38 2.43
N ALA A 186 19.57 -2.00 3.69
CA ALA A 186 18.29 -1.49 4.18
C ALA A 186 17.91 -0.14 3.55
N ALA A 187 18.84 0.81 3.48
CA ALA A 187 18.57 2.16 3.00
C ALA A 187 18.08 2.14 1.54
N VAL A 188 18.81 1.46 0.66
CA VAL A 188 18.43 1.37 -0.77
C VAL A 188 17.12 0.61 -0.94
N ALA A 189 16.92 -0.52 -0.25
CA ALA A 189 15.68 -1.30 -0.37
C ALA A 189 14.44 -0.48 0.04
N VAL A 190 14.55 0.30 1.12
CA VAL A 190 13.46 1.18 1.59
C VAL A 190 13.22 2.35 0.63
N LEU A 191 14.27 3.00 0.13
CA LEU A 191 14.11 4.12 -0.81
C LEU A 191 13.52 3.67 -2.16
N VAL A 192 13.96 2.52 -2.68
CA VAL A 192 13.42 1.92 -3.91
C VAL A 192 11.93 1.59 -3.73
N GLN A 193 11.53 1.06 -2.57
CA GLN A 193 10.12 0.79 -2.28
C GLN A 193 9.29 2.06 -2.09
N MET A 194 9.87 3.10 -1.48
CA MET A 194 9.17 4.35 -1.19
C MET A 194 8.71 5.06 -2.48
N ILE A 195 9.51 5.03 -3.55
CA ILE A 195 9.18 5.71 -4.82
C ILE A 195 7.82 5.26 -5.39
N PRO A 196 7.58 3.98 -5.71
CA PRO A 196 6.28 3.54 -6.23
C PRO A 196 5.17 3.71 -5.19
N PHE A 197 5.46 3.56 -3.89
CA PHE A 197 4.47 3.80 -2.84
C PHE A 197 3.94 5.23 -2.90
N VAL A 198 4.81 6.24 -3.03
CA VAL A 198 4.39 7.65 -3.15
C VAL A 198 3.68 7.94 -4.46
N ILE A 199 4.18 7.40 -5.59
CA ILE A 199 3.54 7.56 -6.91
C ILE A 199 2.10 7.02 -6.86
N LEU A 200 1.87 5.90 -6.18
CA LEU A 200 0.53 5.32 -6.06
C LEU A 200 -0.39 6.04 -5.06
N HIS A 201 0.12 7.05 -4.33
CA HIS A 201 -0.72 8.00 -3.59
C HIS A 201 -1.12 9.22 -4.43
N TYR A 202 -0.69 9.32 -5.69
CA TYR A 202 -1.11 10.43 -6.55
C TYR A 202 -2.63 10.45 -6.74
N GLY A 203 -3.20 11.64 -6.70
CA GLY A 203 -4.65 11.85 -6.70
C GLY A 203 -5.28 11.94 -5.30
N LYS A 204 -4.53 11.60 -4.24
CA LYS A 204 -4.93 11.85 -2.85
C LYS A 204 -4.68 13.30 -2.44
N PRO A 205 -5.29 13.79 -1.34
CA PRO A 205 -4.97 15.11 -0.79
C PRO A 205 -3.47 15.31 -0.63
N LEU A 206 -2.97 16.53 -0.93
CA LEU A 206 -1.54 16.82 -0.93
C LEU A 206 -0.84 16.46 0.40
N PRO A 207 -1.42 16.73 1.59
CA PRO A 207 -0.81 16.32 2.86
C PRO A 207 -0.61 14.80 2.97
N GLU A 208 -1.54 14.00 2.43
CA GLU A 208 -1.43 12.53 2.41
C GLU A 208 -0.31 12.09 1.46
N THR A 209 -0.22 12.69 0.27
CA THR A 209 0.81 12.35 -0.72
C THR A 209 2.22 12.70 -0.22
N LEU A 210 2.40 13.86 0.41
CA LEU A 210 3.69 14.24 1.01
C LEU A 210 3.99 13.40 2.25
N GLY A 211 2.98 13.12 3.08
CA GLY A 211 3.07 12.21 4.21
C GLY A 211 3.49 10.80 3.82
N ALA A 212 3.10 10.34 2.62
CA ALA A 212 3.46 9.02 2.10
C ALA A 212 4.98 8.83 1.92
N ILE A 213 5.77 9.90 1.71
CA ILE A 213 7.25 9.80 1.70
C ILE A 213 7.75 9.38 3.09
N ALA A 214 7.33 10.13 4.12
CA ALA A 214 7.74 9.87 5.50
C ALA A 214 7.21 8.51 5.99
N ALA A 215 5.94 8.19 5.71
CA ALA A 215 5.34 6.91 6.05
C ALA A 215 6.01 5.75 5.29
N GLY A 216 6.31 5.94 4.00
CA GLY A 216 7.05 5.00 3.16
C GLY A 216 8.37 4.57 3.82
N ILE A 217 9.17 5.55 4.21
CA ILE A 217 10.47 5.34 4.86
C ILE A 217 10.30 4.74 6.27
N ALA A 218 9.42 5.31 7.10
CA ALA A 218 9.25 4.89 8.49
C ALA A 218 8.74 3.45 8.61
N LEU A 219 7.71 3.08 7.83
CA LEU A 219 7.15 1.72 7.81
C LEU A 219 8.12 0.72 7.18
N GLY A 220 8.87 1.14 6.14
CA GLY A 220 9.93 0.32 5.56
C GLY A 220 11.05 0.03 6.57
N ALA A 221 11.55 1.05 7.26
CA ALA A 221 12.57 0.92 8.29
C ALA A 221 12.09 0.06 9.48
N LEU A 222 10.85 0.25 9.92
CA LEU A 222 10.23 -0.58 10.96
C LEU A 222 10.18 -2.05 10.53
N SER A 223 9.80 -2.32 9.29
CA SER A 223 9.73 -3.68 8.75
C SER A 223 11.12 -4.34 8.74
N VAL A 224 12.16 -3.62 8.30
CA VAL A 224 13.54 -4.12 8.33
C VAL A 224 14.02 -4.40 9.77
N ARG A 225 13.74 -3.50 10.71
CA ARG A 225 14.18 -3.62 12.12
C ARG A 225 13.48 -4.75 12.84
N THR A 226 12.18 -4.92 12.61
CA THR A 226 11.39 -5.98 13.25
C THR A 226 11.54 -7.32 12.54
N ARG A 227 11.95 -7.33 11.27
CA ARG A 227 11.89 -8.49 10.36
C ARG A 227 10.45 -8.97 10.13
N SER A 228 9.50 -8.03 10.09
CA SER A 228 8.07 -8.31 9.92
C SER A 228 7.35 -7.17 9.22
N PHE A 229 6.51 -7.47 8.23
CA PHE A 229 5.66 -6.47 7.58
C PHE A 229 4.32 -6.26 8.31
N TRP A 230 3.95 -7.16 9.24
CA TRP A 230 2.66 -7.11 9.93
C TRP A 230 2.45 -5.82 10.74
N TYR A 231 3.53 -5.22 11.24
CA TYR A 231 3.45 -3.94 11.94
C TYR A 231 3.12 -2.78 11.01
N ALA A 232 3.54 -2.85 9.75
CA ALA A 232 3.11 -1.87 8.74
C ALA A 232 1.63 -2.04 8.39
N VAL A 233 1.13 -3.29 8.30
CA VAL A 233 -0.32 -3.56 8.14
C VAL A 233 -1.11 -2.96 9.29
N LEU A 234 -0.70 -3.25 10.53
CA LEU A 234 -1.37 -2.73 11.73
C LEU A 234 -1.45 -1.21 11.71
N ILE A 235 -0.33 -0.52 11.47
CA ILE A 235 -0.30 0.94 11.45
C ILE A 235 -1.14 1.51 10.31
N HIS A 236 -0.95 1.01 9.09
CA HIS A 236 -1.59 1.57 7.90
C HIS A 236 -3.11 1.38 7.95
N TRP A 237 -3.57 0.18 8.28
CA TRP A 237 -5.00 -0.07 8.48
C TRP A 237 -5.58 0.76 9.63
N SER A 238 -4.87 0.90 10.77
CA SER A 238 -5.38 1.73 11.88
C SER A 238 -5.53 3.20 11.51
N VAL A 239 -4.57 3.74 10.75
CA VAL A 239 -4.64 5.12 10.23
C VAL A 239 -5.85 5.29 9.32
N MET A 240 -6.10 4.32 8.44
CA MET A 240 -7.17 4.36 7.46
C MET A 240 -8.55 4.18 8.10
N LEU A 241 -8.69 3.21 9.00
CA LEU A 241 -9.88 3.04 9.83
C LEU A 241 -10.23 4.33 10.61
N THR A 242 -9.21 5.04 11.10
CA THR A 242 -9.41 6.27 11.88
C THR A 242 -9.87 7.43 11.01
N ILE A 243 -9.28 7.63 9.83
CA ILE A 243 -9.72 8.72 8.93
C ILE A 243 -11.12 8.46 8.38
N ASP A 244 -11.43 7.21 7.99
CA ASP A 244 -12.77 6.81 7.53
C ASP A 244 -13.81 6.97 8.64
N GLY A 245 -13.47 6.57 9.87
CA GLY A 245 -14.32 6.77 11.05
C GLY A 245 -14.54 8.25 11.39
N LEU A 246 -13.47 9.06 11.42
CA LEU A 246 -13.58 10.49 11.69
C LEU A 246 -14.39 11.21 10.60
N ALA A 247 -14.16 10.92 9.33
CA ALA A 247 -14.92 11.52 8.24
C ALA A 247 -16.40 11.11 8.29
N THR A 248 -16.68 9.84 8.59
CA THR A 248 -18.05 9.35 8.82
C THR A 248 -18.75 10.08 9.96
N LEU A 249 -18.06 10.27 11.09
CA LEU A 249 -18.61 10.98 12.25
C LEU A 249 -18.85 12.46 11.95
N ARG A 250 -17.93 13.12 11.24
CA ARG A 250 -18.08 14.52 10.80
C ARG A 250 -19.28 14.69 9.88
N TYR A 251 -19.42 13.79 8.90
CA TYR A 251 -20.56 13.76 7.99
C TYR A 251 -21.88 13.65 8.76
N ARG A 252 -21.98 12.73 9.72
CA ARG A 252 -23.19 12.51 10.53
C ARG A 252 -23.48 13.65 11.50
N ALA A 253 -22.44 14.27 12.06
CA ALA A 253 -22.58 15.39 12.98
C ALA A 253 -22.82 16.74 12.26
N GLY A 254 -22.47 16.83 10.97
CA GLY A 254 -22.48 18.09 10.21
C GLY A 254 -21.44 19.09 10.70
N VAL A 255 -20.22 18.64 11.04
CA VAL A 255 -19.18 19.52 11.64
C VAL A 255 -17.78 19.36 11.03
N ASP A 256 -17.21 20.51 10.64
CA ASP A 256 -15.90 20.62 9.99
C ASP A 256 -14.82 21.29 10.87
N GLY A 257 -15.10 21.44 12.18
CA GLY A 257 -14.18 22.09 13.13
C GLY A 257 -13.19 21.15 13.80
N ILE A 258 -12.11 21.71 14.35
CA ILE A 258 -11.12 21.00 15.20
C ILE A 258 -11.25 21.33 16.70
N GLY A 259 -12.14 22.27 17.05
CA GLY A 259 -12.32 22.77 18.42
C GLY A 259 -13.22 21.89 19.30
N PRO A 260 -13.42 22.28 20.57
CA PRO A 260 -14.21 21.52 21.54
C PRO A 260 -15.65 21.25 21.08
N ASP A 261 -16.30 22.20 20.41
CA ASP A 261 -17.67 22.05 19.93
C ASP A 261 -17.79 20.91 18.90
N ALA A 262 -16.79 20.80 18.01
CA ALA A 262 -16.72 19.72 17.03
C ALA A 262 -16.50 18.36 17.69
N LEU A 263 -15.65 18.31 18.71
CA LEU A 263 -15.43 17.09 19.49
C LEU A 263 -16.72 16.63 20.19
N ILE A 264 -17.46 17.56 20.81
CA ILE A 264 -18.74 17.27 21.46
C ILE A 264 -19.77 16.78 20.43
N ALA A 265 -19.85 17.42 19.26
CA ALA A 265 -20.79 17.03 18.20
C ALA A 265 -20.50 15.63 17.67
N ILE A 266 -19.23 15.31 17.39
CA ILE A 266 -18.79 13.98 16.97
C ILE A 266 -19.08 12.93 18.05
N PHE A 267 -18.83 13.26 19.32
CA PHE A 267 -19.12 12.33 20.43
C PHE A 267 -20.61 12.02 20.53
N ARG A 268 -21.49 13.00 20.30
CA ARG A 268 -22.94 12.78 20.24
C ARG A 268 -23.33 11.91 19.03
N ALA A 269 -22.69 12.08 17.89
CA ALA A 269 -22.97 11.29 16.68
C ALA A 269 -22.58 9.80 16.80
N LEU A 270 -21.74 9.43 17.78
CA LEU A 270 -21.42 8.02 18.07
C LEU A 270 -22.60 7.26 18.70
N PHE A 271 -23.47 7.96 19.44
CA PHE A 271 -24.58 7.38 20.19
C PHE A 271 -25.91 7.95 19.65
N PRO A 272 -26.50 7.33 18.62
CA PRO A 272 -27.77 7.76 18.05
C PRO A 272 -28.92 7.70 19.07
#